data_AF-A0A1I2PKK3-F1
#
_entry.id   AF-A0A1I2PKK3-F1
#
_cell.length_a   1.000
_cell.length_b   1.000
_cell.length_c   1.000
_cell.angle_alpha   90.00
_cell.angle_beta   90.00
_cell.angle_gamma   90.00
#
_symmetry.space_group_name_H-M   'P 1'
#
loop_
_entity.id
_entity.type
_entity.pdbx_description
1 polymer ?
#
loop_
_entity_poly.entity_id
_entity_poly.type
_entity_poly.pdbx_seq_one_letter_code
_entity_poly.pdbx_strand_id
1 'polypeptide(L)'
;MSRLTNVPKRKLTIVVVVCMLIALIAGIILVLGGNSRKLSIKLNGEKSLKVKAEQVYKDKGATATLGDGWFKFQDKEVSVKAKGHVDTHKAGVYEIIYTAKCGNKKVSTTRKVKVLYDDKEPPVITLDGGENITVYQNIGWNDSYTATDNRDGDITKKVKVSGKVNMKKPGTYKIKYSVSDSSENKTTVTRTVTVKEKLENVPTEKVIYLTFDDGPGPYTDKLLDILKKYNVKASFFVTNLRSDFQGDIAREAKEGHTVGVHSYSHDYKKIYASEQAYWDDFDAMENVIVAQTGQSTRLMRFPGGSSNMVSKFNRGVMGRLTAQADQKGYIYFDWNVSSGDAGGTTNSNVVYQNVINGVKSHNQSVVLCHDVKGYTVDAIEPIIVWGLQNGYSFEPLNEASFTAHHHVQN
;
A
#
# COMPACT_ATOMS: atom_id res chain seq x y z
N MET A 1 -25.75 -102.73 -45.62
CA MET A 1 -24.69 -102.28 -46.55
C MET A 1 -24.33 -100.85 -46.19
N SER A 2 -23.05 -100.63 -45.89
CA SER A 2 -22.43 -99.44 -45.33
C SER A 2 -22.07 -98.38 -46.38
N ARG A 3 -22.14 -97.10 -46.00
CA ARG A 3 -21.32 -96.03 -46.61
C ARG A 3 -20.79 -95.10 -45.51
N LEU A 4 -19.57 -95.39 -45.07
CA LEU A 4 -18.71 -94.47 -44.34
C LEU A 4 -18.13 -93.46 -45.33
N THR A 5 -18.43 -92.19 -45.13
CA THR A 5 -17.90 -91.08 -45.93
C THR A 5 -16.49 -90.72 -45.45
N ASN A 6 -15.51 -90.90 -46.34
CA ASN A 6 -14.11 -90.56 -46.15
C ASN A 6 -13.94 -89.02 -46.09
N VAL A 7 -13.62 -88.48 -44.91
CA VAL A 7 -13.11 -87.11 -44.80
C VAL A 7 -11.65 -87.10 -45.30
N PRO A 8 -11.27 -86.22 -46.25
CA PRO A 8 -9.93 -86.24 -46.83
C PRO A 8 -8.87 -85.85 -45.78
N LYS A 9 -7.94 -86.78 -45.51
CA LYS A 9 -6.85 -86.67 -44.51
C LYS A 9 -6.12 -85.31 -44.53
N ARG A 10 -5.98 -84.65 -45.69
CA ARG A 10 -5.34 -83.33 -45.83
C ARG A 10 -6.02 -82.18 -45.06
N LYS A 11 -7.36 -82.17 -44.93
CA LYS A 11 -8.06 -81.10 -44.18
C LYS A 11 -7.90 -81.25 -42.67
N LEU A 12 -7.85 -82.49 -42.17
CA LEU A 12 -7.64 -82.78 -40.75
C LEU A 12 -6.19 -82.43 -40.33
N THR A 13 -5.20 -82.73 -41.17
CA THR A 13 -3.80 -82.40 -40.90
C THR A 13 -3.55 -80.89 -40.84
N ILE A 14 -4.18 -80.09 -41.72
CA ILE A 14 -4.04 -78.62 -41.70
C ILE A 14 -4.66 -78.03 -40.43
N VAL A 15 -5.84 -78.51 -40.01
CA VAL A 15 -6.49 -78.05 -38.77
C VAL A 15 -5.63 -78.40 -37.55
N VAL A 16 -5.06 -79.61 -37.49
CA VAL A 16 -4.18 -80.03 -36.39
C VAL A 16 -2.88 -79.22 -36.35
N VAL A 17 -2.26 -78.95 -37.50
CA VAL A 17 -1.03 -78.14 -37.59
C VAL A 17 -1.28 -76.68 -37.22
N VAL A 18 -2.41 -76.09 -37.65
CA VAL A 18 -2.80 -74.72 -37.27
C VAL A 18 -3.11 -74.64 -35.77
N CYS A 19 -3.81 -75.61 -35.19
CA CYS A 19 -4.03 -75.68 -33.74
C CYS A 19 -2.73 -75.84 -32.95
N MET A 20 -1.78 -76.66 -33.43
CA MET A 20 -0.45 -76.78 -32.81
C MET A 20 0.38 -75.50 -32.94
N LEU A 21 0.32 -74.78 -34.07
CA LEU A 21 1.00 -73.50 -34.24
C LEU A 21 0.41 -72.41 -33.35
N ILE A 22 -0.91 -72.36 -33.19
CA ILE A 22 -1.57 -71.44 -32.25
C ILE A 22 -1.17 -71.78 -30.81
N ALA A 23 -1.10 -73.07 -30.45
CA ALA A 23 -0.63 -73.51 -29.13
C ALA A 23 0.86 -73.21 -28.90
N LEU A 24 1.71 -73.32 -29.93
CA LEU A 24 3.14 -73.01 -29.86
C LEU A 24 3.37 -71.49 -29.75
N ILE A 25 2.63 -70.68 -30.51
CA ILE A 25 2.66 -69.22 -30.42
C ILE A 25 2.12 -68.75 -29.07
N ALA A 26 1.03 -69.34 -28.57
CA ALA A 26 0.52 -69.08 -27.23
C ALA A 26 1.53 -69.49 -26.13
N GLY A 27 2.20 -70.63 -26.29
CA GLY A 27 3.25 -71.11 -25.39
C GLY A 27 4.49 -70.21 -25.39
N ILE A 28 4.91 -69.70 -26.55
CA ILE A 28 6.04 -68.77 -26.69
C ILE A 28 5.68 -67.39 -26.11
N ILE A 29 4.45 -66.91 -26.28
CA ILE A 29 3.97 -65.67 -25.65
C ILE A 29 3.91 -65.82 -24.11
N LEU A 30 3.52 -67.00 -23.60
CA LEU A 30 3.54 -67.34 -22.17
C LEU A 30 4.97 -67.44 -21.59
N VAL A 31 5.92 -67.99 -22.35
CA VAL A 31 7.31 -68.19 -21.91
C VAL A 31 8.15 -66.91 -22.03
N LEU A 32 7.93 -66.07 -23.06
CA LEU A 32 8.64 -64.79 -23.23
C LEU A 32 8.00 -63.62 -22.45
N GLY A 33 6.68 -63.67 -22.17
CA GLY A 33 6.00 -62.70 -21.31
C GLY A 33 6.26 -62.90 -19.81
N GLY A 34 6.74 -64.08 -19.43
CA GLY A 34 6.96 -64.46 -18.04
C GLY A 34 8.39 -64.24 -17.55
N ASN A 35 8.86 -62.99 -17.33
CA ASN A 35 9.82 -62.79 -16.21
C ASN A 35 10.05 -61.38 -15.62
N SER A 36 9.17 -60.40 -15.79
CA SER A 36 9.21 -59.25 -14.88
C SER A 36 7.82 -58.78 -14.48
N ARG A 37 7.19 -59.51 -13.56
CA ARG A 37 5.94 -59.06 -12.91
C ARG A 37 6.15 -57.62 -12.41
N LYS A 38 5.37 -56.68 -12.94
CA LYS A 38 5.44 -55.27 -12.61
C LYS A 38 4.60 -55.01 -11.36
N LEU A 39 5.16 -54.27 -10.42
CA LEU A 39 4.38 -53.75 -9.29
C LEU A 39 3.74 -52.44 -9.75
N SER A 40 2.41 -52.38 -9.74
CA SER A 40 1.64 -51.17 -10.06
C SER A 40 0.75 -50.78 -8.90
N ILE A 41 0.55 -49.46 -8.73
CA ILE A 41 -0.38 -48.88 -7.76
C ILE A 41 -1.30 -47.90 -8.47
N LYS A 42 -2.58 -47.92 -8.11
CA LYS A 42 -3.61 -47.06 -8.67
C LYS A 42 -4.46 -46.46 -7.55
N LEU A 43 -4.69 -45.16 -7.60
CA LEU A 43 -5.63 -44.50 -6.68
C LEU A 43 -7.06 -44.96 -6.98
N ASN A 44 -7.82 -45.20 -5.92
CA ASN A 44 -9.26 -45.41 -6.06
C ASN A 44 -9.94 -44.03 -6.15
N GLY A 45 -10.39 -43.65 -7.35
CA GLY A 45 -10.94 -42.33 -7.62
C GLY A 45 -9.89 -41.27 -7.95
N GLU A 46 -10.23 -40.01 -7.70
CA GLU A 46 -9.45 -38.86 -8.19
C GLU A 46 -8.12 -38.67 -7.46
N LYS A 47 -7.10 -38.19 -8.20
CA LYS A 47 -5.77 -37.83 -7.68
C LYS A 47 -5.78 -36.53 -6.88
N SER A 48 -6.67 -35.62 -7.22
CA SER A 48 -6.86 -34.33 -6.53
C SER A 48 -8.34 -34.08 -6.36
N LEU A 49 -8.77 -33.72 -5.16
CA LEU A 49 -10.17 -33.45 -4.82
C LEU A 49 -10.28 -32.25 -3.89
N LYS A 50 -11.45 -31.61 -3.92
CA LYS A 50 -11.83 -30.51 -3.03
C LYS A 50 -12.90 -30.99 -2.05
N VAL A 51 -12.78 -30.63 -0.79
CA VAL A 51 -13.72 -30.97 0.28
C VAL A 51 -14.03 -29.70 1.06
N LYS A 52 -15.27 -29.52 1.51
CA LYS A 52 -15.61 -28.40 2.39
C LYS A 52 -15.22 -28.74 3.83
N ALA A 53 -14.83 -27.73 4.59
CA ALA A 53 -14.52 -27.86 6.00
C ALA A 53 -15.73 -28.42 6.74
N GLU A 54 -15.48 -29.16 7.83
CA GLU A 54 -16.48 -29.80 8.68
C GLU A 54 -17.27 -30.94 8.01
N GLN A 55 -17.09 -31.16 6.70
CA GLN A 55 -17.64 -32.35 6.04
C GLN A 55 -16.82 -33.58 6.37
N VAL A 56 -17.52 -34.72 6.44
CA VAL A 56 -16.88 -36.02 6.61
C VAL A 56 -16.14 -36.39 5.32
N TYR A 57 -14.81 -36.46 5.39
CA TYR A 57 -13.99 -36.98 4.30
C TYR A 57 -13.70 -38.47 4.51
N LYS A 58 -14.14 -39.31 3.56
CA LYS A 58 -13.79 -40.73 3.52
C LYS A 58 -12.78 -41.00 2.41
N ASP A 59 -11.57 -41.40 2.81
CA ASP A 59 -10.55 -41.82 1.84
C ASP A 59 -10.96 -43.13 1.16
N LYS A 60 -10.91 -43.14 -0.18
CA LYS A 60 -11.17 -44.32 -1.02
C LYS A 60 -9.97 -45.26 -1.13
N GLY A 61 -8.79 -44.82 -0.67
CA GLY A 61 -7.57 -45.60 -0.66
C GLY A 61 -6.93 -45.76 -2.05
N ALA A 62 -6.11 -46.80 -2.19
CA ALA A 62 -5.46 -47.20 -3.44
C ALA A 62 -5.33 -48.72 -3.48
N THR A 63 -5.28 -49.28 -4.69
CA THR A 63 -5.03 -50.71 -4.93
C THR A 63 -3.67 -50.90 -5.58
N ALA A 64 -3.03 -52.03 -5.30
CA ALA A 64 -1.77 -52.41 -5.93
C ALA A 64 -1.78 -53.87 -6.36
N THR A 65 -1.22 -54.14 -7.53
CA THR A 65 -1.10 -55.48 -8.11
C THR A 65 0.33 -55.76 -8.53
N LEU A 66 0.72 -57.03 -8.41
CA LEU A 66 1.96 -57.58 -8.94
C LEU A 66 1.60 -58.58 -10.04
N GLY A 67 1.83 -58.20 -11.29
CA GLY A 67 1.48 -59.03 -12.44
C GLY A 67 2.09 -58.53 -13.75
N ASP A 68 1.73 -59.14 -14.86
CA ASP A 68 2.23 -58.77 -16.20
C ASP A 68 1.37 -57.70 -16.88
N GLY A 69 0.16 -57.43 -16.36
CA GLY A 69 -0.77 -56.44 -16.89
C GLY A 69 -1.55 -56.89 -18.13
N TRP A 70 -1.28 -58.10 -18.65
CA TRP A 70 -1.96 -58.67 -19.82
C TRP A 70 -3.09 -59.62 -19.42
N PHE A 71 -2.90 -60.40 -18.36
CA PHE A 71 -3.90 -61.34 -17.86
C PHE A 71 -4.31 -60.99 -16.43
N LYS A 72 -5.35 -60.15 -16.28
CA LYS A 72 -5.82 -59.66 -14.97
C LYS A 72 -6.16 -60.77 -13.96
N PHE A 73 -6.50 -61.97 -14.41
CA PHE A 73 -6.78 -63.11 -13.53
C PHE A 73 -5.53 -63.73 -12.88
N GLN A 74 -4.33 -63.35 -13.32
CA GLN A 74 -3.06 -63.80 -12.75
C GLN A 74 -2.38 -62.76 -11.85
N ASP A 75 -2.91 -61.53 -11.80
CA ASP A 75 -2.39 -60.45 -10.97
C ASP A 75 -2.60 -60.77 -9.49
N LYS A 76 -1.51 -60.70 -8.69
CA LYS A 76 -1.59 -60.87 -7.23
C LYS A 76 -1.78 -59.51 -6.57
N GLU A 77 -2.77 -59.38 -5.69
CA GLU A 77 -2.94 -58.17 -4.87
C GLU A 77 -1.76 -57.98 -3.91
N VAL A 78 -1.33 -56.72 -3.77
CA VAL A 78 -0.28 -56.30 -2.85
C VAL A 78 -0.86 -55.29 -1.86
N SER A 79 -0.54 -55.47 -0.57
CA SER A 79 -1.01 -54.56 0.47
C SER A 79 -0.47 -53.14 0.28
N VAL A 80 -1.34 -52.16 0.52
CA VAL A 80 -1.03 -50.74 0.41
C VAL A 80 -1.05 -50.11 1.80
N LYS A 81 0.00 -49.36 2.12
CA LYS A 81 0.07 -48.55 3.34
C LYS A 81 -0.18 -47.08 3.00
N ALA A 82 -1.13 -46.45 3.68
CA ALA A 82 -1.38 -45.01 3.60
C ALA A 82 -0.60 -44.28 4.70
N LYS A 83 -0.01 -43.13 4.37
CA LYS A 83 0.60 -42.20 5.31
C LYS A 83 0.09 -40.79 5.03
N GLY A 84 -0.40 -40.11 6.08
CA GLY A 84 -1.05 -38.81 5.99
C GLY A 84 -2.49 -38.88 6.49
N HIS A 85 -3.05 -37.72 6.84
CA HIS A 85 -4.42 -37.56 7.32
C HIS A 85 -4.97 -36.24 6.78
N VAL A 86 -6.28 -36.19 6.55
CA VAL A 86 -6.98 -34.97 6.14
C VAL A 86 -7.78 -34.50 7.34
N ASP A 87 -7.40 -33.37 7.92
CA ASP A 87 -8.19 -32.71 8.95
C ASP A 87 -9.19 -31.78 8.27
N THR A 88 -10.48 -32.18 8.25
CA THR A 88 -11.51 -31.35 7.62
C THR A 88 -11.93 -30.16 8.48
N HIS A 89 -11.44 -29.99 9.71
CA HIS A 89 -11.74 -28.80 10.53
C HIS A 89 -10.83 -27.61 10.22
N LYS A 90 -9.79 -27.82 9.40
CA LYS A 90 -8.83 -26.78 9.02
C LYS A 90 -8.74 -26.72 7.50
N ALA A 91 -8.94 -25.53 6.94
CA ALA A 91 -8.72 -25.32 5.52
C ALA A 91 -7.22 -25.51 5.21
N GLY A 92 -6.91 -26.08 4.05
CA GLY A 92 -5.53 -26.39 3.69
C GLY A 92 -5.40 -27.47 2.63
N VAL A 93 -4.16 -27.71 2.20
CA VAL A 93 -3.83 -28.81 1.27
C VAL A 93 -3.20 -29.95 2.07
N TYR A 94 -3.87 -31.09 2.06
CA TYR A 94 -3.43 -32.31 2.72
C TYR A 94 -2.97 -33.34 1.69
N GLU A 95 -1.94 -34.09 2.02
CA GLU A 95 -1.41 -35.15 1.16
C GLU A 95 -1.50 -36.51 1.86
N ILE A 96 -2.07 -37.49 1.15
CA ILE A 96 -2.05 -38.90 1.55
C ILE A 96 -1.17 -39.66 0.57
N ILE A 97 -0.11 -40.27 1.08
CA ILE A 97 0.86 -41.04 0.31
C ILE A 97 0.55 -42.52 0.49
N TYR A 98 0.25 -43.20 -0.61
CA TYR A 98 0.03 -44.65 -0.65
C TYR A 98 1.29 -45.34 -1.15
N THR A 99 1.75 -46.34 -0.42
CA THR A 99 2.95 -47.10 -0.74
C THR A 99 2.65 -48.59 -0.77
N ALA A 100 2.99 -49.25 -1.87
CA ALA A 100 2.99 -50.71 -1.99
C ALA A 100 4.42 -51.22 -2.08
N LYS A 101 4.72 -52.31 -1.37
CA LYS A 101 6.04 -52.96 -1.39
C LYS A 101 5.89 -54.46 -1.56
N CYS A 102 6.62 -55.04 -2.50
CA CYS A 102 6.71 -56.49 -2.70
C CYS A 102 8.16 -56.87 -3.01
N GLY A 103 8.83 -57.57 -2.09
CA GLY A 103 10.27 -57.81 -2.16
C GLY A 103 11.06 -56.49 -2.26
N ASN A 104 11.91 -56.38 -3.28
CA ASN A 104 12.73 -55.19 -3.56
C ASN A 104 11.98 -54.10 -4.35
N LYS A 105 10.76 -54.37 -4.83
CA LYS A 105 9.96 -53.42 -5.60
C LYS A 105 9.13 -52.54 -4.66
N LYS A 106 9.15 -51.23 -4.89
CA LYS A 106 8.36 -50.24 -4.15
C LYS A 106 7.77 -49.25 -5.15
N VAL A 107 6.48 -48.96 -5.02
CA VAL A 107 5.80 -47.91 -5.79
C VAL A 107 4.95 -47.07 -4.85
N SER A 108 4.79 -45.79 -5.20
CA SER A 108 3.97 -44.86 -4.44
C SER A 108 3.16 -43.94 -5.33
N THR A 109 2.02 -43.50 -4.81
CA THR A 109 1.20 -42.46 -5.42
C THR A 109 0.64 -41.55 -4.32
N THR A 110 0.36 -40.29 -4.66
CA THR A 110 -0.10 -39.28 -3.71
C THR A 110 -1.47 -38.77 -4.12
N ARG A 111 -2.40 -38.72 -3.17
CA ARG A 111 -3.67 -38.03 -3.28
C ARG A 111 -3.55 -36.67 -2.59
N LYS A 112 -3.95 -35.59 -3.28
CA LYS A 112 -4.05 -34.25 -2.72
C LYS A 112 -5.50 -33.94 -2.40
N VAL A 113 -5.77 -33.49 -1.18
CA VAL A 113 -7.12 -33.09 -0.73
C VAL A 113 -7.05 -31.65 -0.29
N LYS A 114 -7.74 -30.76 -1.01
CA LYS A 114 -7.85 -29.34 -0.66
C LYS A 114 -9.13 -29.17 0.16
N VAL A 115 -8.98 -28.89 1.46
CA VAL A 115 -10.08 -28.52 2.35
C VAL A 115 -10.29 -27.01 2.25
N LEU A 116 -11.51 -26.60 1.98
CA LEU A 116 -11.94 -25.20 1.81
C LEU A 116 -12.92 -24.84 2.93
N TYR A 117 -12.96 -23.61 3.44
CA TYR A 117 -14.07 -23.23 4.33
C TYR A 117 -15.42 -23.27 3.57
N ASP A 118 -16.54 -23.47 4.27
CA ASP A 118 -17.86 -23.21 3.67
C ASP A 118 -18.15 -21.72 3.73
N ASP A 119 -17.38 -20.98 2.95
CA ASP A 119 -17.44 -19.53 2.87
C ASP A 119 -17.93 -19.10 1.49
N LYS A 120 -18.91 -18.20 1.49
CA LYS A 120 -19.55 -17.67 0.29
C LYS A 120 -19.39 -16.16 0.19
N GLU A 121 -18.80 -15.52 1.20
CA GLU A 121 -18.58 -14.09 1.18
C GLU A 121 -17.30 -13.82 0.39
N PRO A 122 -17.35 -12.97 -0.65
CA PRO A 122 -16.15 -12.62 -1.38
C PRO A 122 -15.31 -11.63 -0.57
N PRO A 123 -13.98 -11.61 -0.78
CA PRO A 123 -13.10 -10.67 -0.09
C PRO A 123 -13.45 -9.22 -0.46
N VAL A 124 -13.22 -8.28 0.44
CA VAL A 124 -13.43 -6.84 0.19
C VAL A 124 -12.11 -6.18 -0.14
N ILE A 125 -12.03 -5.45 -1.26
CA ILE A 125 -10.87 -4.61 -1.60
C ILE A 125 -11.23 -3.15 -1.32
N THR A 126 -10.41 -2.48 -0.52
CA THR A 126 -10.54 -1.04 -0.25
C THR A 126 -9.41 -0.29 -0.92
N LEU A 127 -9.77 0.73 -1.69
CA LEU A 127 -8.86 1.55 -2.49
C LEU A 127 -8.65 2.90 -1.78
N ASP A 128 -7.42 3.19 -1.32
CA ASP A 128 -7.14 4.44 -0.57
C ASP A 128 -7.22 5.66 -1.49
N GLY A 129 -8.17 6.57 -1.25
CA GLY A 129 -8.49 7.66 -2.18
C GLY A 129 -9.56 7.30 -3.23
N GLY A 130 -10.15 6.11 -3.14
CA GLY A 130 -11.32 5.70 -3.91
C GLY A 130 -11.04 5.12 -5.29
N GLU A 131 -12.13 4.88 -6.04
CA GLU A 131 -12.11 4.30 -7.39
C GLU A 131 -11.76 5.33 -8.47
N ASN A 132 -11.90 6.62 -8.20
CA ASN A 132 -11.57 7.69 -9.13
C ASN A 132 -10.61 8.67 -8.46
N ILE A 133 -9.42 8.82 -9.02
CA ILE A 133 -8.36 9.69 -8.50
C ILE A 133 -7.81 10.54 -9.62
N THR A 134 -7.54 11.81 -9.32
CA THR A 134 -6.84 12.72 -10.22
C THR A 134 -5.44 12.93 -9.68
N VAL A 135 -4.39 12.76 -10.49
CA VAL A 135 -2.98 13.02 -10.12
C VAL A 135 -2.35 13.95 -11.14
N TYR A 136 -1.18 14.51 -10.85
CA TYR A 136 -0.52 15.49 -11.74
C TYR A 136 0.80 14.95 -12.25
N GLN A 137 1.14 15.37 -13.46
CA GLN A 137 2.35 14.91 -14.12
C GLN A 137 3.61 15.16 -13.31
N ASN A 138 4.53 14.20 -13.34
CA ASN A 138 5.86 14.25 -12.73
C ASN A 138 5.90 14.40 -11.20
N ILE A 139 4.74 14.36 -10.52
CA ILE A 139 4.66 14.54 -9.06
C ILE A 139 4.93 13.23 -8.28
N GLY A 140 4.92 12.10 -8.98
CA GLY A 140 4.98 10.79 -8.34
C GLY A 140 3.67 10.46 -7.62
N TRP A 141 3.23 9.22 -7.72
CA TRP A 141 2.01 8.75 -7.05
C TRP A 141 2.27 7.33 -6.57
N ASN A 142 1.97 7.08 -5.30
CA ASN A 142 2.07 5.74 -4.72
C ASN A 142 0.66 5.16 -4.61
N ASP A 143 0.48 3.99 -5.21
CA ASP A 143 -0.79 3.28 -5.19
C ASP A 143 -0.93 2.53 -3.87
N SER A 144 -2.00 2.79 -3.13
CA SER A 144 -2.28 2.14 -1.84
C SER A 144 -3.70 1.56 -1.82
N TYR A 145 -3.81 0.37 -1.23
CA TYR A 145 -5.02 -0.44 -1.14
C TYR A 145 -4.87 -1.53 -0.07
N THR A 146 -6.01 -2.03 0.43
CA THR A 146 -6.08 -3.18 1.35
C THR A 146 -7.08 -4.22 0.83
N ALA A 147 -6.95 -5.47 1.26
CA ALA A 147 -7.93 -6.52 0.99
C ALA A 147 -8.13 -7.42 2.22
N THR A 148 -9.39 -7.58 2.64
CA THR A 148 -9.76 -8.36 3.82
C THR A 148 -10.90 -9.31 3.52
N ASP A 149 -10.95 -10.40 4.27
CA ASP A 149 -11.95 -11.44 4.15
C ASP A 149 -12.42 -11.91 5.55
N ASN A 150 -13.65 -12.39 5.65
CA ASN A 150 -14.26 -12.81 6.93
C ASN A 150 -13.59 -14.06 7.54
N ARG A 151 -12.99 -14.94 6.73
CA ARG A 151 -12.34 -16.19 7.16
C ARG A 151 -10.82 -16.17 6.99
N ASP A 152 -10.32 -15.52 5.93
CA ASP A 152 -8.89 -15.43 5.65
C ASP A 152 -8.20 -14.23 6.34
N GLY A 153 -8.95 -13.24 6.84
CA GLY A 153 -8.40 -12.02 7.44
C GLY A 153 -7.75 -11.10 6.41
N ASP A 154 -6.58 -10.52 6.73
CA ASP A 154 -5.84 -9.66 5.80
C ASP A 154 -5.14 -10.49 4.71
N ILE A 155 -5.60 -10.31 3.48
CA ILE A 155 -5.07 -10.95 2.27
C ILE A 155 -4.49 -9.95 1.28
N THR A 156 -4.16 -8.72 1.71
CA THR A 156 -3.63 -7.64 0.86
C THR A 156 -2.44 -8.08 0.02
N LYS A 157 -1.54 -8.91 0.58
CA LYS A 157 -0.36 -9.45 -0.13
C LYS A 157 -0.71 -10.42 -1.27
N LYS A 158 -1.93 -10.96 -1.31
CA LYS A 158 -2.42 -11.87 -2.38
C LYS A 158 -3.04 -11.10 -3.56
N VAL A 159 -3.25 -9.78 -3.44
CA VAL A 159 -3.87 -8.96 -4.49
C VAL A 159 -2.98 -8.93 -5.74
N LYS A 160 -3.57 -9.25 -6.88
CA LYS A 160 -2.96 -9.11 -8.20
C LYS A 160 -3.38 -7.78 -8.80
N VAL A 161 -2.39 -6.92 -9.03
CA VAL A 161 -2.55 -5.60 -9.66
C VAL A 161 -2.18 -5.67 -11.13
N SER A 162 -3.04 -5.11 -11.99
CA SER A 162 -2.80 -5.03 -13.44
C SER A 162 -3.15 -3.65 -13.96
N GLY A 163 -2.32 -3.11 -14.86
CA GLY A 163 -2.40 -1.73 -15.32
C GLY A 163 -1.20 -0.91 -14.84
N LYS A 164 -0.90 0.17 -15.55
CA LYS A 164 0.19 1.09 -15.21
C LYS A 164 -0.24 2.51 -15.56
N VAL A 165 0.04 3.44 -14.67
CA VAL A 165 -0.20 4.87 -14.89
C VAL A 165 1.08 5.49 -15.45
N ASN A 166 0.96 6.22 -16.55
CA ASN A 166 2.08 7.01 -17.06
C ASN A 166 2.01 8.41 -16.47
N MET A 167 2.77 8.65 -15.40
CA MET A 167 2.84 9.95 -14.73
C MET A 167 3.46 11.07 -15.58
N LYS A 168 3.96 10.79 -16.79
CA LYS A 168 4.53 11.80 -17.69
C LYS A 168 3.57 12.22 -18.80
N LYS A 169 2.40 11.59 -18.91
CA LYS A 169 1.45 11.86 -19.99
C LYS A 169 0.07 12.11 -19.38
N PRO A 170 -0.59 13.22 -19.70
CA PRO A 170 -1.95 13.45 -19.25
C PRO A 170 -2.89 12.46 -19.93
N GLY A 171 -3.92 12.06 -19.21
CA GLY A 171 -4.91 11.10 -19.68
C GLY A 171 -5.44 10.24 -18.56
N THR A 172 -6.39 9.38 -18.92
CA THR A 172 -7.04 8.48 -17.97
C THR A 172 -6.46 7.07 -18.11
N TYR A 173 -6.02 6.52 -16.99
CA TYR A 173 -5.43 5.20 -16.85
C TYR A 173 -6.33 4.34 -15.95
N LYS A 174 -6.37 3.04 -16.20
CA LYS A 174 -7.11 2.10 -15.35
C LYS A 174 -6.15 1.11 -14.70
N ILE A 175 -6.29 0.92 -13.40
CA ILE A 175 -5.64 -0.13 -12.63
C ILE A 175 -6.72 -1.06 -12.11
N LYS A 176 -6.52 -2.36 -12.29
CA LYS A 176 -7.45 -3.41 -11.89
C LYS A 176 -6.79 -4.24 -10.79
N TYR A 177 -7.51 -4.39 -9.68
CA TYR A 177 -7.12 -5.16 -8.52
C TYR A 177 -8.00 -6.40 -8.46
N SER A 178 -7.40 -7.56 -8.29
CA SER A 178 -8.13 -8.82 -8.16
C SER A 178 -7.53 -9.69 -7.08
N VAL A 179 -8.38 -10.28 -6.26
CA VAL A 179 -7.96 -11.19 -5.19
C VAL A 179 -8.95 -12.34 -5.08
N SER A 180 -8.45 -13.48 -4.59
CA SER A 180 -9.27 -14.64 -4.26
C SER A 180 -8.91 -15.11 -2.86
N ASP A 181 -9.93 -15.48 -2.08
CA ASP A 181 -9.77 -16.05 -0.75
C ASP A 181 -9.34 -17.54 -0.84
N SER A 182 -9.27 -18.23 0.31
CA SER A 182 -8.94 -19.66 0.35
C SER A 182 -10.05 -20.54 -0.23
N SER A 183 -11.31 -20.11 -0.13
CA SER A 183 -12.55 -20.78 -0.59
C SER A 183 -12.87 -20.56 -2.08
N GLU A 184 -12.02 -19.80 -2.78
CA GLU A 184 -12.10 -19.45 -4.20
C GLU A 184 -13.16 -18.41 -4.57
N ASN A 185 -13.73 -17.68 -3.60
CA ASN A 185 -14.51 -16.47 -3.89
C ASN A 185 -13.57 -15.37 -4.39
N LYS A 186 -14.09 -14.48 -5.23
CA LYS A 186 -13.27 -13.49 -5.95
C LYS A 186 -13.89 -12.11 -5.90
N THR A 187 -13.02 -11.12 -5.77
CA THR A 187 -13.37 -9.71 -5.92
C THR A 187 -12.46 -9.05 -6.93
N THR A 188 -13.02 -8.11 -7.66
CA THR A 188 -12.28 -7.30 -8.62
C THR A 188 -12.81 -5.88 -8.58
N VAL A 189 -11.93 -4.92 -8.36
CA VAL A 189 -12.23 -3.49 -8.39
C VAL A 189 -11.30 -2.79 -9.37
N THR A 190 -11.75 -1.67 -9.94
CA THR A 190 -10.97 -0.88 -10.90
C THR A 190 -10.82 0.54 -10.40
N ARG A 191 -9.58 1.04 -10.35
CA ARG A 191 -9.26 2.44 -10.13
C ARG A 191 -9.04 3.13 -11.47
N THR A 192 -9.71 4.25 -11.65
CA THR A 192 -9.51 5.19 -12.75
C THR A 192 -8.63 6.33 -12.25
N VAL A 193 -7.42 6.44 -12.81
CA VAL A 193 -6.43 7.48 -12.50
C VAL A 193 -6.39 8.48 -13.65
N THR A 194 -6.82 9.71 -13.38
CA THR A 194 -6.72 10.81 -14.35
C THR A 194 -5.45 11.59 -14.07
N VAL A 195 -4.46 11.45 -14.95
CA VAL A 195 -3.25 12.28 -14.93
C VAL A 195 -3.58 13.60 -15.63
N LYS A 196 -3.47 14.72 -14.92
CA LYS A 196 -3.59 16.07 -15.47
C LYS A 196 -2.23 16.70 -15.66
N GLU A 197 -2.14 17.63 -16.61
CA GLU A 197 -1.00 18.54 -16.68
C GLU A 197 -0.86 19.30 -15.37
N LYS A 198 0.38 19.41 -14.89
CA LYS A 198 0.70 20.40 -13.87
C LYS A 198 0.42 21.75 -14.52
N LEU A 199 -0.60 22.45 -14.03
CA LEU A 199 -0.89 23.80 -14.47
C LEU A 199 0.28 24.67 -14.02
N GLU A 200 1.17 25.02 -14.94
CA GLU A 200 1.99 26.20 -14.77
C GLU A 200 1.06 27.39 -15.01
N ASN A 201 0.89 28.22 -13.97
CA ASN A 201 -0.14 29.26 -13.81
C ASN A 201 -1.51 28.73 -13.36
N VAL A 202 -1.64 28.40 -12.06
CA VAL A 202 -2.92 28.07 -11.44
C VAL A 202 -3.76 29.34 -11.24
N PRO A 203 -5.05 29.34 -11.60
CA PRO A 203 -5.98 30.43 -11.32
C PRO A 203 -6.05 30.75 -9.83
N THR A 204 -6.19 32.04 -9.52
CA THR A 204 -6.22 32.68 -8.20
C THR A 204 -7.36 32.26 -7.24
N GLU A 205 -8.02 31.12 -7.47
CA GLU A 205 -9.22 30.71 -6.73
C GLU A 205 -9.00 29.59 -5.69
N LYS A 206 -7.93 28.77 -5.77
CA LYS A 206 -7.67 27.67 -4.81
C LYS A 206 -6.19 27.54 -4.46
N VAL A 207 -5.73 28.30 -3.46
CA VAL A 207 -4.31 28.35 -3.05
C VAL A 207 -4.16 27.89 -1.60
N ILE A 208 -3.20 27.02 -1.34
CA ILE A 208 -2.76 26.63 0.00
C ILE A 208 -1.37 27.20 0.23
N TYR A 209 -1.25 28.14 1.17
CA TYR A 209 0.01 28.59 1.73
C TYR A 209 0.33 27.74 2.95
N LEU A 210 1.20 26.73 2.77
CA LEU A 210 1.75 25.99 3.91
C LEU A 210 2.73 26.90 4.65
N THR A 211 2.50 27.10 5.94
CA THR A 211 3.35 27.94 6.78
C THR A 211 3.83 27.17 8.01
N PHE A 212 5.09 27.31 8.36
CA PHE A 212 5.75 26.58 9.44
C PHE A 212 6.40 27.54 10.43
N ASP A 213 6.01 27.44 11.69
CA ASP A 213 6.52 28.27 12.78
C ASP A 213 7.48 27.48 13.68
N ASP A 214 8.26 28.20 14.51
CA ASP A 214 9.20 27.71 15.52
C ASP A 214 10.48 27.01 15.01
N GLY A 215 10.52 26.71 13.71
CA GLY A 215 11.69 26.17 13.03
C GLY A 215 12.86 27.16 12.92
N PRO A 216 14.01 26.70 12.43
CA PRO A 216 14.29 25.31 12.05
C PRO A 216 14.51 24.37 13.26
N GLY A 217 14.51 23.07 13.01
CA GLY A 217 14.68 22.03 14.01
C GLY A 217 14.92 20.63 13.43
N PRO A 218 14.86 19.58 14.24
CA PRO A 218 15.32 18.23 13.87
C PRO A 218 14.55 17.55 12.72
N TYR A 219 13.43 18.13 12.28
CA TYR A 219 12.62 17.58 11.19
C TYR A 219 12.54 18.51 9.97
N THR A 220 13.13 19.70 10.02
CA THR A 220 13.11 20.69 8.93
C THR A 220 13.75 20.13 7.66
N ASP A 221 14.90 19.47 7.78
CA ASP A 221 15.56 18.82 6.65
C ASP A 221 14.67 17.79 5.92
N LYS A 222 13.95 16.97 6.69
CA LYS A 222 12.98 15.99 6.14
C LYS A 222 11.81 16.69 5.48
N LEU A 223 11.31 17.77 6.07
CA LEU A 223 10.24 18.57 5.49
C LEU A 223 10.67 19.19 4.14
N LEU A 224 11.87 19.77 4.07
CA LEU A 224 12.40 20.34 2.83
C LEU A 224 12.54 19.29 1.72
N ASP A 225 12.99 18.07 2.06
CA ASP A 225 13.01 16.96 1.10
C ASP A 225 11.61 16.59 0.57
N ILE A 226 10.59 16.61 1.44
CA ILE A 226 9.20 16.40 1.04
C ILE A 226 8.74 17.54 0.10
N LEU A 227 8.93 18.80 0.48
CA LEU A 227 8.50 19.94 -0.34
C LEU A 227 9.15 19.92 -1.72
N LYS A 228 10.46 19.63 -1.76
CA LYS A 228 11.24 19.49 -2.99
C LYS A 228 10.74 18.36 -3.89
N LYS A 229 10.41 17.19 -3.32
CA LYS A 229 9.86 16.05 -4.06
C LYS A 229 8.63 16.42 -4.89
N TYR A 230 7.78 17.31 -4.38
CA TYR A 230 6.55 17.75 -5.04
C TYR A 230 6.70 19.08 -5.79
N ASN A 231 7.89 19.69 -5.78
CA ASN A 231 8.14 21.05 -6.25
C ASN A 231 7.11 22.05 -5.69
N VAL A 232 6.84 21.92 -4.40
CA VAL A 232 5.98 22.82 -3.62
C VAL A 232 6.88 23.80 -2.87
N LYS A 233 6.47 25.06 -2.82
CA LYS A 233 7.12 26.05 -1.96
C LYS A 233 6.20 26.39 -0.78
N ALA A 234 6.82 26.65 0.36
CA ALA A 234 6.16 26.97 1.62
C ALA A 234 6.76 28.24 2.22
N SER A 235 6.25 28.65 3.39
CA SER A 235 6.77 29.80 4.14
C SER A 235 7.20 29.34 5.54
N PHE A 236 8.36 29.80 5.99
CA PHE A 236 8.93 29.47 7.29
C PHE A 236 9.03 30.74 8.11
N PHE A 237 8.34 30.81 9.24
CA PHE A 237 8.48 31.88 10.21
C PHE A 237 9.44 31.39 11.29
N VAL A 238 10.70 31.80 11.14
CA VAL A 238 11.83 31.17 11.84
C VAL A 238 12.12 31.81 13.18
N THR A 239 12.72 31.01 14.06
CA THR A 239 13.25 31.41 15.37
C THR A 239 14.71 31.02 15.52
N ASN A 240 15.38 31.46 16.60
CA ASN A 240 16.72 31.00 16.96
C ASN A 240 16.75 30.13 18.22
N LEU A 241 15.65 29.40 18.49
CA LEU A 241 15.54 28.51 19.65
C LEU A 241 16.52 27.32 19.62
N ARG A 242 17.01 26.96 18.42
CA ARG A 242 17.90 25.80 18.19
C ARG A 242 18.99 26.18 17.19
N SER A 243 20.02 26.86 17.67
CA SER A 243 21.12 27.36 16.83
C SER A 243 21.84 26.28 16.01
N ASP A 244 21.83 25.02 16.46
CA ASP A 244 22.44 23.90 15.72
C ASP A 244 21.78 23.65 14.35
N PHE A 245 20.52 24.09 14.16
CA PHE A 245 19.77 23.96 12.90
C PHE A 245 19.72 25.27 12.11
N GLN A 246 20.39 26.34 12.56
CA GLN A 246 20.32 27.66 11.94
C GLN A 246 20.73 27.66 10.45
N GLY A 247 21.57 26.71 10.02
CA GLY A 247 21.96 26.53 8.63
C GLY A 247 20.80 26.13 7.69
N ASP A 248 19.72 25.57 8.23
CA ASP A 248 18.55 25.19 7.43
C ASP A 248 17.81 26.42 6.88
N ILE A 249 17.94 27.59 7.53
CA ILE A 249 17.40 28.87 7.03
C ILE A 249 18.00 29.20 5.65
N ALA A 250 19.30 28.97 5.46
CA ALA A 250 19.95 29.16 4.17
C ALA A 250 19.42 28.17 3.13
N ARG A 251 19.10 26.94 3.54
CA ARG A 251 18.52 25.91 2.68
C ARG A 251 17.08 26.26 2.29
N GLU A 252 16.25 26.70 3.23
CA GLU A 252 14.88 27.15 2.99
C GLU A 252 14.83 28.21 1.88
N ALA A 253 15.63 29.27 2.04
CA ALA A 253 15.72 30.36 1.07
C ALA A 253 16.28 29.88 -0.29
N LYS A 254 17.36 29.09 -0.29
CA LYS A 254 18.00 28.57 -1.51
C LYS A 254 17.07 27.65 -2.30
N GLU A 255 16.20 26.91 -1.62
CA GLU A 255 15.19 26.05 -2.25
C GLU A 255 13.94 26.84 -2.69
N GLY A 256 13.92 28.17 -2.54
CA GLY A 256 12.88 29.05 -3.04
C GLY A 256 11.63 29.11 -2.15
N HIS A 257 11.78 28.79 -0.87
CA HIS A 257 10.76 29.03 0.15
C HIS A 257 10.84 30.46 0.67
N THR A 258 9.73 30.95 1.20
CA THR A 258 9.72 32.24 1.90
C THR A 258 10.26 32.05 3.31
N VAL A 259 11.16 32.92 3.73
CA VAL A 259 11.66 33.00 5.10
C VAL A 259 11.18 34.32 5.71
N GLY A 260 10.47 34.23 6.82
CA GLY A 260 9.90 35.35 7.58
C GLY A 260 10.35 35.30 9.04
N VAL A 261 10.21 36.42 9.75
CA VAL A 261 10.54 36.47 11.18
C VAL A 261 9.37 35.97 12.02
N HIS A 262 9.62 35.04 12.95
CA HIS A 262 8.70 34.74 14.04
C HIS A 262 9.11 35.47 15.33
N SER A 263 10.29 35.15 15.83
CA SER A 263 10.92 35.76 17.02
C SER A 263 12.29 35.12 17.24
N TYR A 264 13.26 35.87 17.76
CA TYR A 264 14.56 35.29 18.09
C TYR A 264 14.45 34.32 19.28
N SER A 265 13.86 34.77 20.39
CA SER A 265 13.79 34.01 21.65
C SER A 265 12.49 33.22 21.86
N HIS A 266 11.41 33.59 21.17
CA HIS A 266 10.06 33.08 21.36
C HIS A 266 9.59 33.07 22.84
N ASP A 267 10.11 33.99 23.66
CA ASP A 267 9.77 34.14 25.07
C ASP A 267 8.70 35.22 25.24
N TYR A 268 7.44 34.79 25.32
CA TYR A 268 6.27 35.65 25.47
C TYR A 268 6.42 36.74 26.55
N LYS A 269 7.04 36.43 27.70
CA LYS A 269 7.18 37.39 28.79
C LYS A 269 8.16 38.50 28.47
N LYS A 270 9.19 38.19 27.66
CA LYS A 270 10.20 39.16 27.22
C LYS A 270 9.71 39.97 26.03
N ILE A 271 9.31 39.30 24.96
CA ILE A 271 8.97 39.97 23.69
C ILE A 271 7.75 40.87 23.83
N TYR A 272 6.82 40.57 24.73
CA TYR A 272 5.63 41.40 24.98
C TYR A 272 5.75 42.30 26.23
N ALA A 273 6.93 42.39 26.85
CA ALA A 273 7.16 43.31 27.97
C ALA A 273 7.07 44.79 27.57
N SER A 274 7.45 45.12 26.33
CA SER A 274 7.33 46.46 25.73
C SER A 274 7.49 46.37 24.22
N GLU A 275 7.09 47.40 23.50
CA GLU A 275 7.33 47.51 22.05
C GLU A 275 8.82 47.44 21.70
N GLN A 276 9.67 48.08 22.51
CA GLN A 276 11.12 48.03 22.31
C GLN A 276 11.64 46.60 22.44
N ALA A 277 11.22 45.88 23.49
CA ALA A 277 11.63 44.48 23.70
C ALA A 277 11.18 43.56 22.55
N TYR A 278 10.01 43.82 21.95
CA TYR A 278 9.56 43.10 20.77
C TYR A 278 10.48 43.36 19.57
N TRP A 279 10.74 44.63 19.25
CA TRP A 279 11.54 44.98 18.08
C TRP A 279 13.03 44.63 18.24
N ASP A 280 13.58 44.68 19.45
CA ASP A 280 14.94 44.20 19.72
C ASP A 280 15.08 42.69 19.44
N ASP A 281 14.09 41.90 19.86
CA ASP A 281 14.03 40.46 19.59
C ASP A 281 13.79 40.16 18.09
N PHE A 282 12.93 40.94 17.45
CA PHE A 282 12.69 40.87 16.00
C PHE A 282 13.97 41.14 15.21
N ASP A 283 14.66 42.26 15.49
CA ASP A 283 15.86 42.69 14.78
C ASP A 283 17.00 41.67 14.98
N ALA A 284 17.08 41.04 16.16
CA ALA A 284 18.02 39.94 16.41
C ALA A 284 17.75 38.74 15.48
N MET A 285 16.50 38.39 15.21
CA MET A 285 16.15 37.30 14.29
C MET A 285 16.37 37.70 12.84
N GLU A 286 16.04 38.94 12.47
CA GLU A 286 16.28 39.46 11.12
C GLU A 286 17.77 39.42 10.77
N ASN A 287 18.64 39.79 11.71
CA ASN A 287 20.09 39.68 11.55
C ASN A 287 20.55 38.23 11.30
N VAL A 288 19.92 37.25 11.94
CA VAL A 288 20.17 35.83 11.67
C VAL A 288 19.75 35.46 10.25
N ILE A 289 18.55 35.87 9.81
CA ILE A 289 18.07 35.59 8.45
C ILE A 289 19.03 36.20 7.42
N VAL A 290 19.40 37.47 7.57
CA VAL A 290 20.34 38.15 6.66
C VAL A 290 21.69 37.45 6.65
N ALA A 291 22.20 37.00 7.80
CA ALA A 291 23.48 36.28 7.87
C ALA A 291 23.44 34.93 7.14
N GLN A 292 22.30 34.24 7.13
CA GLN A 292 22.15 32.93 6.47
C GLN A 292 21.80 33.05 4.98
N THR A 293 21.00 34.03 4.60
CA THR A 293 20.41 34.12 3.25
C THR A 293 21.00 35.23 2.39
N GLY A 294 21.64 36.24 3.02
CA GLY A 294 22.06 37.47 2.36
C GLY A 294 20.90 38.42 2.01
N GLN A 295 19.68 38.13 2.45
CA GLN A 295 18.48 38.90 2.14
C GLN A 295 17.70 39.25 3.41
N SER A 296 17.18 40.46 3.47
CA SER A 296 16.21 40.87 4.48
C SER A 296 14.80 40.41 4.08
N THR A 297 13.91 40.24 5.06
CA THR A 297 12.50 39.93 4.82
C THR A 297 11.58 41.02 5.34
N ARG A 298 10.44 41.18 4.68
CA ARG A 298 9.36 42.07 5.13
C ARG A 298 8.21 41.29 5.77
N LEU A 299 8.30 39.96 5.79
CA LEU A 299 7.24 39.08 6.20
C LEU A 299 7.48 38.60 7.64
N MET A 300 6.44 38.64 8.45
CA MET A 300 6.50 38.22 9.84
C MET A 300 5.25 37.49 10.31
N ARG A 301 5.36 36.81 11.44
CA ARG A 301 4.21 36.29 12.19
C ARG A 301 4.43 36.50 13.67
N PHE A 302 3.50 37.18 14.33
CA PHE A 302 3.55 37.38 15.78
C PHE A 302 3.50 36.02 16.51
N PRO A 303 4.35 35.77 17.52
CA PRO A 303 4.20 34.62 18.40
C PRO A 303 2.81 34.57 19.02
N GLY A 304 2.11 33.46 18.83
CA GLY A 304 0.72 33.27 19.23
C GLY A 304 -0.34 33.96 18.35
N GLY A 305 0.08 34.63 17.27
CA GLY A 305 -0.77 35.40 16.36
C GLY A 305 -1.08 36.82 16.86
N SER A 306 -1.56 37.69 15.97
CA SER A 306 -1.95 39.08 16.28
C SER A 306 -3.10 39.15 17.30
N SER A 307 -3.91 38.10 17.38
CA SER A 307 -5.04 37.95 18.31
C SER A 307 -4.66 37.35 19.67
N ASN A 308 -3.37 37.17 19.98
CA ASN A 308 -2.97 36.45 21.19
C ASN A 308 -3.38 37.20 22.47
N MET A 309 -3.77 36.42 23.49
CA MET A 309 -4.10 36.91 24.83
C MET A 309 -3.03 36.58 25.89
N VAL A 310 -1.96 35.89 25.49
CA VAL A 310 -0.83 35.59 26.39
C VAL A 310 -0.07 36.87 26.78
N SER A 311 -0.09 37.86 25.89
CA SER A 311 0.48 39.20 26.10
C SER A 311 -0.34 40.11 27.02
N LYS A 312 -1.48 39.66 27.57
CA LYS A 312 -2.42 40.51 28.35
C LYS A 312 -1.83 41.18 29.59
N PHE A 313 -0.66 40.72 30.04
CA PHE A 313 0.08 41.36 31.12
C PHE A 313 0.61 42.76 30.73
N ASN A 314 0.73 43.03 29.43
CA ASN A 314 0.97 44.36 28.86
C ASN A 314 -0.21 44.72 27.95
N ARG A 315 -1.23 45.38 28.52
CA ARG A 315 -2.48 45.66 27.83
C ARG A 315 -2.31 46.61 26.64
N GLY A 316 -2.99 46.33 25.54
CA GLY A 316 -2.92 47.04 24.28
C GLY A 316 -1.62 46.83 23.48
N VAL A 317 -0.68 45.98 23.94
CA VAL A 317 0.62 45.82 23.28
C VAL A 317 0.46 45.31 21.85
N MET A 318 -0.46 44.37 21.60
CA MET A 318 -0.67 43.85 20.25
C MET A 318 -1.22 44.91 19.30
N GLY A 319 -2.12 45.79 19.77
CA GLY A 319 -2.61 46.90 18.95
C GLY A 319 -1.51 47.92 18.60
N ARG A 320 -0.58 48.16 19.53
CA ARG A 320 0.59 49.03 19.28
C ARG A 320 1.58 48.36 18.32
N LEU A 321 1.86 47.07 18.52
CA LEU A 321 2.80 46.31 17.70
C LEU A 321 2.31 46.11 16.25
N THR A 322 1.03 45.80 16.03
CA THR A 322 0.49 45.68 14.66
C THR A 322 0.54 47.02 13.92
N ALA A 323 0.24 48.13 14.59
CA ALA A 323 0.39 49.47 14.02
C ALA A 323 1.85 49.82 13.71
N GLN A 324 2.79 49.45 14.59
CA GLN A 324 4.21 49.66 14.35
C GLN A 324 4.75 48.78 13.21
N ALA A 325 4.26 47.55 13.06
CA ALA A 325 4.64 46.69 11.94
C ALA A 325 4.28 47.34 10.60
N ASP A 326 3.05 47.87 10.48
CA ASP A 326 2.61 48.63 9.30
C ASP A 326 3.47 49.89 9.06
N GLN A 327 3.71 50.70 10.11
CA GLN A 327 4.57 51.89 10.02
C GLN A 327 6.01 51.59 9.60
N LYS A 328 6.54 50.43 10.01
CA LYS A 328 7.88 49.94 9.64
C LYS A 328 7.90 49.24 8.28
N GLY A 329 6.75 49.06 7.63
CA GLY A 329 6.62 48.42 6.34
C GLY A 329 6.69 46.89 6.37
N TYR A 330 6.44 46.27 7.53
CA TYR A 330 6.34 44.83 7.68
C TYR A 330 4.90 44.35 7.42
N ILE A 331 4.80 43.15 6.85
CA ILE A 331 3.53 42.48 6.57
C ILE A 331 3.47 41.26 7.48
N TYR A 332 2.54 41.27 8.44
CA TYR A 332 2.32 40.13 9.30
C TYR A 332 1.24 39.19 8.71
N PHE A 333 1.39 37.89 8.95
CA PHE A 333 0.41 36.87 8.56
C PHE A 333 -0.02 36.08 9.79
N ASP A 334 -1.33 35.98 10.05
CA ASP A 334 -1.89 34.96 10.92
C ASP A 334 -2.20 33.70 10.08
N TRP A 335 -3.31 33.02 10.36
CA TRP A 335 -3.75 31.84 9.60
C TRP A 335 -5.28 31.81 9.53
N ASN A 336 -5.86 31.07 8.60
CA ASN A 336 -7.30 30.77 8.61
C ASN A 336 -7.58 29.26 8.68
N VAL A 337 -6.53 28.44 8.60
CA VAL A 337 -6.60 27.00 8.80
C VAL A 337 -5.59 26.61 9.88
N SER A 338 -6.07 25.99 10.96
CA SER A 338 -5.21 25.42 11.99
C SER A 338 -5.02 23.93 11.74
N SER A 339 -3.78 23.46 11.77
CA SER A 339 -3.48 22.03 11.77
C SER A 339 -3.80 21.35 13.11
N GLY A 340 -3.95 22.15 14.18
CA GLY A 340 -4.14 21.69 15.56
C GLY A 340 -2.85 21.27 16.27
N ASP A 341 -1.69 21.33 15.61
CA ASP A 341 -0.41 20.87 16.16
C ASP A 341 0.21 21.75 17.26
N ALA A 342 -0.20 23.02 17.34
CA ALA A 342 0.04 23.89 18.49
C ALA A 342 -0.79 23.51 19.73
N GLY A 343 -1.88 22.75 19.53
CA GLY A 343 -2.75 22.27 20.59
C GLY A 343 -2.30 20.91 21.15
N GLY A 344 -3.28 20.09 21.56
CA GLY A 344 -3.02 18.79 22.19
C GLY A 344 -2.74 17.61 21.24
N THR A 345 -2.82 17.80 19.92
CA THR A 345 -2.62 16.67 19.00
C THR A 345 -1.14 16.33 18.82
N THR A 346 -0.85 15.04 18.77
CA THR A 346 0.46 14.45 18.43
C THR A 346 0.35 13.41 17.31
N ASN A 347 -0.80 13.35 16.63
CA ASN A 347 -1.12 12.33 15.65
C ASN A 347 -1.19 12.95 14.24
N SER A 348 -0.33 12.46 13.33
CA SER A 348 -0.23 12.96 11.96
C SER A 348 -1.53 12.85 11.16
N ASN A 349 -2.36 11.82 11.40
CA ASN A 349 -3.65 11.71 10.74
C ASN A 349 -4.64 12.77 11.24
N VAL A 350 -4.60 13.14 12.52
CA VAL A 350 -5.43 14.23 13.04
C VAL A 350 -5.00 15.57 12.42
N VAL A 351 -3.68 15.82 12.32
CA VAL A 351 -3.13 16.99 11.63
C VAL A 351 -3.65 17.05 10.18
N TYR A 352 -3.52 15.94 9.44
CA TYR A 352 -4.03 15.83 8.07
C TYR A 352 -5.53 16.16 7.99
N GLN A 353 -6.37 15.54 8.82
CA GLN A 353 -7.82 15.76 8.79
C GLN A 353 -8.19 17.21 9.11
N ASN A 354 -7.54 17.82 10.10
CA ASN A 354 -7.77 19.22 10.47
C ASN A 354 -7.44 20.16 9.30
N VAL A 355 -6.26 19.99 8.68
CA VAL A 355 -5.85 20.80 7.53
C VAL A 355 -6.82 20.62 6.37
N ILE A 356 -7.14 19.38 5.98
CA ILE A 356 -8.03 19.13 4.85
C ILE A 356 -9.44 19.71 5.10
N ASN A 357 -9.98 19.57 6.30
CA ASN A 357 -11.30 20.10 6.63
C ASN A 357 -11.31 21.63 6.64
N GLY A 358 -10.27 22.27 7.17
CA GLY A 358 -10.16 23.73 7.15
C GLY A 358 -9.96 24.29 5.74
N VAL A 359 -9.08 23.68 4.94
CA VAL A 359 -8.80 24.13 3.56
C VAL A 359 -10.05 24.13 2.69
N LYS A 360 -10.93 23.13 2.84
CA LYS A 360 -12.19 23.04 2.07
C LYS A 360 -13.13 24.24 2.29
N SER A 361 -12.98 24.98 3.39
CA SER A 361 -13.81 26.14 3.71
C SER A 361 -13.28 27.45 3.11
N HIS A 362 -12.14 27.43 2.41
CA HIS A 362 -11.50 28.64 1.88
C HIS A 362 -10.97 28.45 0.46
N ASN A 363 -11.05 29.53 -0.32
CA ASN A 363 -10.39 29.64 -1.62
C ASN A 363 -8.89 29.92 -1.48
N GLN A 364 -8.50 30.64 -0.42
CA GLN A 364 -7.10 30.85 -0.08
C GLN A 364 -6.90 30.48 1.38
N SER A 365 -6.04 29.49 1.63
CA SER A 365 -5.79 28.93 2.95
C SER A 365 -4.37 29.22 3.38
N VAL A 366 -4.21 29.98 4.46
CA VAL A 366 -2.93 30.10 5.18
C VAL A 366 -2.98 29.09 6.32
N VAL A 367 -2.22 28.01 6.18
CA VAL A 367 -2.23 26.86 7.09
C VAL A 367 -1.12 27.01 8.12
N LEU A 368 -1.48 27.06 9.41
CA LEU A 368 -0.53 27.05 10.51
C LEU A 368 -0.07 25.63 10.85
N CYS A 369 1.23 25.40 10.73
CA CYS A 369 1.95 24.19 11.13
C CYS A 369 3.23 24.57 11.89
N HIS A 370 3.88 23.59 12.51
CA HIS A 370 5.20 23.73 13.14
C HIS A 370 6.12 22.60 12.68
N ASP A 371 7.22 22.93 12.01
CA ASP A 371 8.17 21.97 11.43
C ASP A 371 9.09 21.33 12.48
N VAL A 372 9.10 21.85 13.70
CA VAL A 372 9.77 21.24 14.86
C VAL A 372 9.05 20.00 15.40
N LYS A 373 7.93 19.60 14.79
CA LYS A 373 7.08 18.48 15.24
C LYS A 373 7.06 17.38 14.18
N GLY A 374 7.66 16.23 14.48
CA GLY A 374 7.78 15.12 13.53
C GLY A 374 6.43 14.62 12.99
N TYR A 375 5.40 14.57 13.84
CA TYR A 375 4.04 14.18 13.43
C TYR A 375 3.37 15.19 12.49
N THR A 376 3.69 16.48 12.60
CA THR A 376 3.26 17.49 11.63
C THR A 376 3.95 17.27 10.30
N VAL A 377 5.28 17.10 10.30
CA VAL A 377 6.07 16.84 9.09
C VAL A 377 5.60 15.57 8.37
N ASP A 378 5.27 14.51 9.10
CA ASP A 378 4.70 13.27 8.55
C ASP A 378 3.33 13.47 7.87
N ALA A 379 2.57 14.50 8.25
CA ALA A 379 1.27 14.81 7.64
C ALA A 379 1.39 15.62 6.34
N ILE A 380 2.52 16.29 6.08
CA ILE A 380 2.66 17.25 4.99
C ILE A 380 2.60 16.58 3.61
N GLU A 381 3.25 15.43 3.42
CA GLU A 381 3.20 14.73 2.14
C GLU A 381 1.75 14.31 1.76
N PRO A 382 0.96 13.67 2.65
CA PRO A 382 -0.46 13.44 2.41
C PRO A 382 -1.27 14.71 2.12
N ILE A 383 -1.01 15.82 2.82
CA ILE A 383 -1.69 17.12 2.58
C ILE A 383 -1.38 17.63 1.17
N ILE A 384 -0.11 17.62 0.75
CA ILE A 384 0.31 18.06 -0.58
C ILE A 384 -0.36 17.21 -1.65
N VAL A 385 -0.30 15.89 -1.49
CA VAL A 385 -0.94 14.94 -2.40
C VAL A 385 -2.43 15.29 -2.51
N TRP A 386 -3.16 15.37 -1.40
CA TRP A 386 -4.59 15.69 -1.44
C TRP A 386 -4.89 17.04 -2.09
N GLY A 387 -4.15 18.10 -1.72
CA GLY A 387 -4.38 19.46 -2.23
C GLY A 387 -4.23 19.52 -3.74
N LEU A 388 -3.13 18.96 -4.26
CA LEU A 388 -2.91 18.87 -5.69
C LEU A 388 -4.07 18.12 -6.34
N GLN A 389 -4.38 16.89 -5.87
CA GLN A 389 -5.48 16.05 -6.41
C GLN A 389 -6.84 16.77 -6.47
N ASN A 390 -7.09 17.74 -5.58
CA ASN A 390 -8.32 18.50 -5.49
C ASN A 390 -8.26 19.90 -6.15
N GLY A 391 -7.21 20.17 -6.92
CA GLY A 391 -7.07 21.37 -7.74
C GLY A 391 -6.56 22.59 -6.98
N TYR A 392 -5.94 22.40 -5.81
CA TYR A 392 -5.24 23.47 -5.12
C TYR A 392 -3.81 23.63 -5.67
N SER A 393 -3.35 24.86 -5.80
CA SER A 393 -1.93 25.18 -5.87
C SER A 393 -1.33 25.32 -4.48
N PHE A 394 -0.01 25.17 -4.41
CA PHE A 394 0.76 25.50 -3.22
C PHE A 394 1.76 26.59 -3.58
N GLU A 395 1.65 27.72 -2.90
CA GLU A 395 2.50 28.87 -3.12
C GLU A 395 3.14 29.30 -1.80
N PRO A 396 4.36 29.85 -1.83
CA PRO A 396 4.92 30.50 -0.66
C PRO A 396 4.26 31.88 -0.50
N LEU A 397 4.19 32.39 0.72
CA LEU A 397 3.69 33.74 0.98
C LEU A 397 4.66 34.78 0.41
N ASN A 398 4.13 35.88 -0.10
CA ASN A 398 4.89 37.06 -0.51
C ASN A 398 4.11 38.34 -0.13
N GLU A 399 4.67 39.50 -0.43
CA GLU A 399 4.11 40.80 -0.05
C GLU A 399 2.71 41.08 -0.65
N ALA A 400 2.32 40.39 -1.72
CA ALA A 400 1.03 40.51 -2.38
C ALA A 400 0.06 39.36 -2.05
N SER A 401 0.48 38.40 -1.22
CA SER A 401 -0.36 37.25 -0.84
C SER A 401 -1.56 37.68 0.00
N PHE A 402 -2.61 36.87 -0.06
CA PHE A 402 -3.76 37.00 0.85
C PHE A 402 -3.31 36.94 2.32
N THR A 403 -3.62 38.00 3.05
CA THR A 403 -3.35 38.09 4.49
C THR A 403 -4.54 37.55 5.27
N ALA A 404 -4.37 36.37 5.87
CA ALA A 404 -5.27 35.93 6.93
C ALA A 404 -4.93 36.76 8.19
N HIS A 405 -5.70 37.81 8.47
CA HIS A 405 -5.54 38.61 9.70
C HIS A 405 -6.65 38.28 10.68
N HIS A 406 -6.26 37.96 11.90
CA HIS A 406 -7.19 37.84 13.01
C HIS A 406 -7.58 39.23 13.54
N HIS A 407 -8.66 39.28 14.31
CA HIS A 407 -8.98 40.45 15.11
C HIS A 407 -8.04 40.52 16.32
N VAL A 408 -7.36 41.65 16.51
CA VAL A 408 -6.52 41.91 17.68
C VAL A 408 -7.40 41.93 18.95
N GLN A 409 -7.05 41.14 19.97
CA GLN A 409 -7.90 40.94 21.16
C GLN A 409 -7.35 41.54 22.46
N ASN A 410 -6.06 41.90 22.51
CA ASN A 410 -5.34 42.33 23.71
C ASN A 410 -5.66 43.77 24.16
#